data_AF-A0A955W5F1-F1
#
_entry.id   AF-A0A955W5F1-F1
#
_cell.length_a   1.000
_cell.length_b   1.000
_cell.length_c   1.000
_cell.angle_alpha   90.00
_cell.angle_beta   90.00
_cell.angle_gamma   90.00
#
_symmetry.space_group_name_H-M   'P 1'
#
loop_
_entity.id
_entity.type
_entity.pdbx_description
1 polymer ?
#
loop_
_entity_poly.entity_id
_entity_poly.type
_entity_poly.pdbx_seq_one_letter_code
_entity_poly.pdbx_strand_id
1 'polypeptide(L)'
;KGNINPYKLGIELYRNIAARWDRGQFGKEWDECEDYDQRRHWDRRVGQGQKKIFEVRSLYNDVTFVDEFLTEDFVADQQLFTFGWNRRNDRYEVQTREFETVKAQLLGQLTNAGNPIISVLDSNHDNRGELLLSHDHHGVDLKLEWVREVLKALYRVWQRPVELHTVVEKKPSALRWDGSAYNQKALGK
;
A
#
# COMPACT_ATOMS: atom_id res chain seq x y z
N LYS A 1 4.28 14.59 -10.34
CA LYS A 1 3.96 13.93 -9.04
C LYS A 1 2.45 14.03 -8.82
N GLY A 2 1.68 13.08 -9.36
CA GLY A 2 0.24 13.03 -9.11
C GLY A 2 0.00 12.24 -7.83
N ASN A 3 -0.49 12.90 -6.78
CA ASN A 3 -0.94 12.19 -5.59
C ASN A 3 -2.25 11.49 -5.98
N ILE A 4 -2.28 10.16 -5.97
CA ILE A 4 -3.51 9.40 -6.21
C ILE A 4 -4.44 9.67 -5.03
N ASN A 5 -5.62 10.22 -5.29
CA ASN A 5 -6.63 10.43 -4.26
C ASN A 5 -7.31 9.07 -3.96
N PRO A 6 -7.17 8.50 -2.74
CA PRO A 6 -7.71 7.18 -2.42
C PRO A 6 -9.23 7.10 -2.57
N TYR A 7 -9.95 8.17 -2.25
CA TYR A 7 -11.42 8.22 -2.39
C TYR A 7 -11.85 8.21 -3.86
N LYS A 8 -11.11 8.91 -4.71
CA LYS A 8 -11.35 8.89 -6.16
C LYS A 8 -11.07 7.50 -6.72
N LEU A 9 -9.95 6.89 -6.32
CA LEU A 9 -9.59 5.53 -6.72
C LEU A 9 -10.69 4.53 -6.35
N GLY A 10 -11.16 4.55 -5.10
CA GLY A 10 -12.21 3.65 -4.64
C GLY A 10 -13.53 3.80 -5.41
N ILE A 11 -13.96 5.04 -5.70
CA ILE A 11 -15.17 5.29 -6.50
C ILE A 11 -15.01 4.75 -7.93
N GLU A 12 -13.86 4.97 -8.56
CA GLU A 12 -13.62 4.47 -9.91
C GLU A 12 -13.54 2.94 -9.95
N LEU A 13 -12.96 2.30 -8.93
CA LEU A 13 -12.98 0.84 -8.79
C LEU A 13 -14.42 0.33 -8.68
N TYR A 14 -15.28 0.93 -7.85
CA TYR A 14 -16.69 0.53 -7.76
C TYR A 14 -17.45 0.71 -9.08
N ARG A 15 -17.17 1.79 -9.82
CA ARG A 15 -17.75 2.01 -11.16
C ARG A 15 -17.29 0.97 -12.16
N ASN A 16 -16.01 0.62 -12.13
CA ASN A 16 -15.45 -0.44 -12.97
C ASN A 16 -16.09 -1.79 -12.65
N ILE A 17 -16.22 -2.15 -11.37
CA ILE A 17 -16.89 -3.39 -10.93
C ILE A 17 -18.33 -3.43 -11.43
N ALA A 18 -19.11 -2.36 -11.22
CA ALA A 18 -20.49 -2.31 -11.70
C ALA A 18 -20.59 -2.52 -13.22
N ALA A 19 -19.80 -1.77 -13.99
CA ALA A 19 -19.81 -1.87 -15.46
C ALA A 19 -19.41 -3.26 -15.96
N ARG A 20 -18.36 -3.86 -15.37
CA ARG A 20 -17.91 -5.21 -15.71
C ARG A 20 -18.98 -6.26 -15.41
N TRP A 21 -19.58 -6.19 -14.23
CA TRP A 21 -20.63 -7.14 -13.84
C TRP A 21 -21.95 -6.92 -14.56
N ASP A 22 -22.28 -5.70 -15.01
CA ASP A 22 -23.45 -5.48 -15.86
C ASP A 22 -23.26 -6.08 -17.26
N ARG A 23 -22.04 -5.97 -17.81
CA ARG A 23 -21.67 -6.52 -19.14
C ARG A 23 -21.33 -8.01 -19.11
N GLY A 24 -21.20 -8.63 -17.95
CA GLY A 24 -20.82 -10.04 -17.83
C GLY A 24 -19.33 -10.31 -18.09
N GLN A 25 -18.46 -9.34 -17.81
CA GLN A 25 -17.00 -9.41 -17.99
C GLN A 25 -16.32 -10.04 -16.76
N PHE A 26 -16.76 -11.25 -16.42
CA PHE A 26 -16.28 -12.04 -15.29
C PHE A 26 -16.39 -13.54 -15.57
N GLY A 27 -15.62 -14.32 -14.82
CA GLY A 27 -15.63 -15.78 -14.88
C GLY A 27 -14.86 -16.32 -16.08
N LYS A 28 -14.79 -17.66 -16.14
CA LYS A 28 -13.93 -18.41 -17.06
C LYS A 28 -14.00 -17.94 -18.52
N GLU A 29 -15.21 -17.72 -19.03
CA GLU A 29 -15.40 -17.33 -20.43
C GLU A 29 -14.83 -15.95 -20.76
N TRP A 30 -14.84 -15.02 -19.80
CA TRP A 30 -14.18 -13.72 -19.96
C TRP A 30 -12.67 -13.84 -19.79
N ASP A 31 -12.22 -14.57 -18.77
CA ASP A 31 -10.81 -14.68 -18.41
C ASP A 31 -9.99 -15.39 -19.51
N GLU A 32 -10.59 -16.38 -20.19
CA GLU A 32 -9.97 -17.14 -21.28
C GLU A 32 -10.21 -16.53 -22.67
N CYS A 33 -10.92 -15.40 -22.77
CA CYS A 33 -11.14 -14.72 -24.06
C CYS A 33 -9.87 -13.99 -24.51
N GLU A 34 -9.16 -14.57 -25.47
CA GLU A 34 -7.97 -13.97 -26.11
C GLU A 34 -8.31 -13.11 -27.34
N ASP A 35 -9.53 -13.24 -27.89
CA ASP A 35 -9.99 -12.47 -29.03
C ASP A 35 -10.28 -11.01 -28.63
N TYR A 36 -9.49 -10.10 -29.19
CA TYR A 36 -9.57 -8.67 -28.90
C TYR A 36 -10.89 -8.03 -29.32
N ASP A 37 -11.41 -8.37 -30.51
CA ASP A 37 -12.67 -7.82 -31.00
C ASP A 37 -13.84 -8.33 -30.18
N GLN A 38 -13.77 -9.59 -29.74
CA GLN A 38 -14.78 -10.17 -28.85
C GLN A 38 -14.78 -9.48 -27.48
N ARG A 39 -13.60 -9.27 -26.85
CA ARG A 39 -13.52 -8.56 -25.56
C ARG A 39 -14.06 -7.14 -25.64
N ARG A 40 -13.77 -6.43 -26.74
CA ARG A 40 -14.18 -5.03 -26.94
C ARG A 40 -15.69 -4.87 -27.05
N HIS A 41 -16.37 -5.83 -27.66
CA HIS A 41 -17.83 -5.82 -27.85
C HIS A 41 -18.57 -6.69 -26.81
N TRP A 42 -17.87 -7.14 -25.77
CA TRP A 42 -18.45 -8.01 -24.75
C TRP A 42 -19.51 -7.28 -23.92
N ASP A 43 -20.77 -7.62 -24.17
CA ASP A 43 -21.90 -7.18 -23.37
C ASP A 43 -23.00 -8.25 -23.38
N ARG A 44 -23.07 -9.01 -22.29
CA ARG A 44 -24.12 -10.01 -22.05
C ARG A 44 -25.35 -9.42 -21.37
N ARG A 45 -25.31 -8.13 -20.98
CA ARG A 45 -26.40 -7.41 -20.31
C ARG A 45 -26.99 -8.19 -19.13
N VAL A 46 -26.13 -8.79 -18.33
CA VAL A 46 -26.56 -9.61 -17.18
C VAL A 46 -27.01 -8.77 -15.99
N GLY A 47 -26.65 -7.48 -15.96
CA GLY A 47 -27.18 -6.51 -14.99
C GLY A 47 -26.83 -6.81 -13.53
N GLN A 48 -25.69 -7.46 -13.28
CA GLN A 48 -25.29 -7.93 -11.95
C GLN A 48 -24.42 -6.93 -11.17
N GLY A 49 -24.15 -5.75 -11.73
CA GLY A 49 -23.22 -4.77 -11.18
C GLY A 49 -23.55 -4.35 -9.76
N GLN A 50 -24.81 -3.99 -9.51
CA GLN A 50 -25.23 -3.56 -8.17
C GLN A 50 -25.14 -4.69 -7.14
N LYS A 51 -25.51 -5.92 -7.50
CA LYS A 51 -25.37 -7.09 -6.63
C LYS A 51 -23.91 -7.30 -6.26
N LYS A 52 -23.00 -7.21 -7.23
CA LYS A 52 -21.56 -7.37 -6.97
C LYS A 52 -21.01 -6.28 -6.07
N ILE A 53 -21.42 -5.01 -6.22
CA ILE A 53 -21.02 -3.94 -5.30
C ILE A 53 -21.35 -4.30 -3.85
N PHE A 54 -22.57 -4.78 -3.58
CA PHE A 54 -22.96 -5.14 -2.21
C PHE A 54 -22.20 -6.37 -1.69
N GLU A 55 -21.94 -7.36 -2.53
CA GLU A 55 -21.10 -8.49 -2.19
C GLU A 55 -19.68 -8.02 -1.82
N VAL A 56 -19.07 -7.16 -2.63
CA VAL A 56 -17.74 -6.62 -2.38
C VAL A 56 -17.68 -5.87 -1.06
N ARG A 57 -18.67 -5.02 -0.78
CA ARG A 57 -18.78 -4.29 0.49
C ARG A 57 -18.97 -5.19 1.71
N SER A 58 -19.49 -6.41 1.52
CA SER A 58 -19.66 -7.38 2.61
C SER A 58 -18.44 -8.26 2.87
N LEU A 59 -17.61 -8.50 1.83
CA LEU A 59 -16.53 -9.50 1.89
C LEU A 59 -15.13 -8.89 1.98
N TYR A 60 -14.94 -7.66 1.49
CA TYR A 60 -13.62 -7.07 1.33
C TYR A 60 -13.42 -5.90 2.29
N ASN A 61 -12.21 -5.80 2.85
CA ASN A 61 -11.72 -4.59 3.52
C ASN A 61 -10.92 -3.76 2.51
N ASP A 62 -10.48 -2.55 2.89
CA ASP A 62 -9.81 -1.63 1.95
C ASP A 62 -8.58 -2.23 1.26
N VAL A 63 -7.80 -3.05 1.98
CA VAL A 63 -6.60 -3.70 1.45
C VAL A 63 -6.99 -4.79 0.46
N THR A 64 -7.87 -5.72 0.85
CA THR A 64 -8.28 -6.83 -0.03
C THR A 64 -9.11 -6.34 -1.22
N PHE A 65 -9.83 -5.23 -1.06
CA PHE A 65 -10.57 -4.59 -2.14
C PHE A 65 -9.65 -4.04 -3.22
N VAL A 66 -8.62 -3.28 -2.83
CA VAL A 66 -7.65 -2.76 -3.78
C VAL A 66 -6.81 -3.89 -4.39
N ASP A 67 -6.46 -4.91 -3.60
CA ASP A 67 -5.68 -6.03 -4.11
C ASP A 67 -6.44 -6.82 -5.19
N GLU A 68 -7.72 -7.11 -4.97
CA GLU A 68 -8.53 -7.88 -5.92
C GLU A 68 -8.89 -7.08 -7.17
N PHE A 69 -9.30 -5.81 -7.01
CA PHE A 69 -9.96 -5.07 -8.09
C PHE A 69 -9.08 -4.04 -8.80
N LEU A 70 -7.91 -3.70 -8.27
CA LEU A 70 -6.93 -2.89 -9.01
C LEU A 70 -6.21 -3.77 -10.05
N THR A 71 -6.78 -3.87 -11.25
CA THR A 71 -6.22 -4.65 -12.36
C THR A 71 -5.39 -3.80 -13.32
N GLU A 72 -4.55 -4.44 -14.16
CA GLU A 72 -3.81 -3.74 -15.22
C GLU A 72 -4.75 -3.02 -16.19
N ASP A 73 -5.86 -3.67 -16.59
CA ASP A 73 -6.90 -3.09 -17.44
C ASP A 73 -7.50 -1.82 -16.81
N PHE A 74 -7.82 -1.86 -15.51
CA PHE A 74 -8.37 -0.70 -14.81
C PHE A 74 -7.37 0.46 -14.76
N VAL A 75 -6.12 0.15 -14.44
CA VAL A 75 -5.02 1.12 -14.41
C VAL A 75 -4.84 1.78 -15.77
N ALA A 76 -4.95 0.99 -16.83
CA ALA A 76 -4.84 1.47 -18.20
C ALA A 76 -6.01 2.40 -18.56
N ASP A 77 -7.23 1.98 -18.26
CA ASP A 77 -8.44 2.78 -18.52
C ASP A 77 -8.44 4.12 -17.77
N GLN A 78 -7.94 4.12 -16.54
CA GLN A 78 -7.89 5.31 -15.69
C GLN A 78 -6.66 6.21 -15.94
N GLN A 79 -5.79 5.83 -16.88
CA GLN A 79 -4.54 6.53 -17.19
C GLN A 79 -3.69 6.83 -15.94
N LEU A 80 -3.70 5.91 -14.97
CA LEU A 80 -3.05 6.13 -13.68
C LEU A 80 -1.51 6.19 -13.80
N PHE A 81 -0.94 5.66 -14.90
CA PHE A 81 0.51 5.61 -15.13
C PHE A 81 0.92 6.06 -16.54
N THR A 82 2.22 6.33 -16.71
CA THR A 82 2.86 6.54 -18.01
C THR A 82 2.89 5.23 -18.77
N PHE A 83 2.20 5.17 -19.91
CA PHE A 83 2.22 3.99 -20.77
C PHE A 83 3.53 3.90 -21.56
N GLY A 84 4.14 2.72 -21.58
CA GLY A 84 5.18 2.39 -22.55
C GLY A 84 4.52 1.95 -23.86
N TRP A 85 4.98 2.48 -25.00
CA TRP A 85 4.55 1.97 -26.31
C TRP A 85 5.24 0.64 -26.60
N ASN A 86 4.48 -0.46 -26.63
CA ASN A 86 5.03 -1.75 -27.02
C ASN A 86 5.06 -1.86 -28.55
N ARG A 87 6.25 -1.73 -29.14
CA ARG A 87 6.49 -1.83 -30.60
C ARG A 87 6.20 -3.21 -31.20
N ARG A 88 6.12 -4.28 -30.40
CA ARG A 88 5.79 -5.62 -30.91
C ARG A 88 4.29 -5.81 -31.10
N ASN A 89 3.49 -5.23 -30.21
CA ASN A 89 2.03 -5.41 -30.18
C ASN A 89 1.26 -4.17 -30.65
N ASP A 90 1.98 -3.12 -31.07
CA ASP A 90 1.48 -1.82 -31.53
C ASP A 90 0.42 -1.20 -30.61
N ARG A 91 0.65 -1.32 -29.29
CA ARG A 91 -0.28 -0.89 -28.25
C ARG A 91 0.47 -0.28 -27.07
N TYR A 92 -0.20 0.66 -26.40
CA TYR A 92 0.20 1.10 -25.07
C TYR A 92 -0.01 -0.03 -24.07
N GLU A 93 1.08 -0.50 -23.46
CA GLU A 93 1.02 -1.52 -22.41
C GLU A 93 1.53 -0.93 -21.11
N VAL A 94 0.85 -1.24 -20.02
CA VAL A 94 1.38 -1.01 -18.67
C VAL A 94 2.57 -1.94 -18.54
N GLN A 95 3.74 -1.41 -18.21
CA GLN A 95 4.88 -2.29 -17.94
C GLN A 95 4.56 -3.10 -16.67
N THR A 96 4.35 -4.42 -16.79
CA THR A 96 3.96 -5.31 -15.67
C THR A 96 4.83 -5.12 -14.42
N ARG A 97 6.14 -4.89 -14.62
CA ARG A 97 7.09 -4.61 -13.52
C ARG A 97 6.76 -3.31 -12.77
N GLU A 98 6.24 -2.30 -13.47
CA GLU A 98 5.77 -1.05 -12.86
C GLU A 98 4.43 -1.25 -12.17
N PHE A 99 3.51 -2.04 -12.73
CA PHE A 99 2.22 -2.35 -12.11
C PHE A 99 2.35 -3.01 -10.74
N GLU A 100 3.09 -4.13 -10.64
CA GLU A 100 3.27 -4.86 -9.38
C GLU A 100 3.92 -3.98 -8.30
N THR A 101 4.93 -3.20 -8.70
CA THR A 101 5.62 -2.28 -7.78
C THR A 101 4.68 -1.21 -7.24
N VAL A 102 3.81 -0.65 -8.09
CA VAL A 102 2.87 0.39 -7.67
C VAL A 102 1.71 -0.19 -6.85
N LYS A 103 1.18 -1.35 -7.25
CA LYS A 103 0.16 -2.06 -6.48
C LYS A 103 0.65 -2.33 -5.06
N ALA A 104 1.88 -2.85 -4.92
CA ALA A 104 2.51 -3.05 -3.62
C ALA A 104 2.63 -1.75 -2.80
N GLN A 105 2.99 -0.63 -3.44
CA GLN A 105 3.08 0.67 -2.78
C GLN A 105 1.71 1.19 -2.32
N LEU A 106 0.66 1.06 -3.14
CA LEU A 106 -0.71 1.44 -2.80
C LEU A 106 -1.26 0.58 -1.65
N LEU A 107 -1.07 -0.74 -1.71
CA LEU A 107 -1.47 -1.67 -0.65
C LEU A 107 -0.71 -1.40 0.66
N GLY A 108 0.57 -1.05 0.58
CA GLY A 108 1.38 -0.64 1.74
C GLY A 108 0.84 0.62 2.42
N GLN A 109 0.29 1.58 1.65
CA GLN A 109 -0.35 2.78 2.23
C GLN A 109 -1.68 2.48 2.93
N LEU A 110 -2.40 1.44 2.48
CA LEU A 110 -3.68 1.04 3.06
C LEU A 110 -3.48 0.08 4.25
N THR A 111 -2.39 -0.68 4.26
CA THR A 111 -1.99 -1.54 5.39
C THR A 111 -1.71 -0.66 6.62
N ASN A 112 -2.37 -0.98 7.74
CA ASN A 112 -2.32 -0.22 9.00
C ASN A 112 -2.72 1.27 8.88
N ALA A 113 -3.55 1.62 7.89
CA ALA A 113 -3.94 3.01 7.58
C ALA A 113 -2.73 3.94 7.38
N GLY A 114 -1.61 3.40 6.88
CA GLY A 114 -0.37 4.14 6.67
C GLY A 114 0.38 4.50 7.96
N ASN A 115 -0.06 3.99 9.12
CA ASN A 115 0.66 4.17 10.38
C ASN A 115 1.82 3.18 10.48
N PRO A 116 2.96 3.60 11.05
CA PRO A 116 4.07 2.69 11.29
C PRO A 116 3.72 1.65 12.36
N ILE A 117 4.20 0.43 12.18
CA ILE A 117 4.06 -0.65 13.17
C ILE A 117 5.27 -0.60 14.08
N ILE A 118 5.05 -0.24 15.35
CA ILE A 118 6.10 -0.15 16.37
C ILE A 118 5.82 -1.18 17.46
N SER A 119 6.81 -2.03 17.73
CA SER A 119 6.73 -3.10 18.75
C SER A 119 7.74 -2.84 19.86
N VAL A 120 7.41 -3.21 21.10
CA VAL A 120 8.38 -3.24 22.20
C VAL A 120 9.23 -4.49 22.06
N LEU A 121 10.54 -4.33 21.95
CA LEU A 121 11.49 -5.45 21.87
C LEU A 121 12.03 -5.80 23.26
N ASP A 122 12.31 -4.80 24.10
CA ASP A 122 12.78 -5.00 25.46
C ASP A 122 12.37 -3.79 26.34
N SER A 123 11.91 -4.05 27.57
CA SER A 123 11.60 -3.01 28.57
C SER A 123 12.69 -2.85 29.63
N ASN A 124 13.76 -3.64 29.55
CA ASN A 124 14.95 -3.55 30.41
C ASN A 124 16.22 -3.60 29.56
N HIS A 125 16.26 -2.83 28.48
CA HIS A 125 17.36 -2.84 27.53
C HIS A 125 18.69 -2.49 28.23
N ASP A 126 19.73 -3.28 27.91
CA ASP A 126 21.06 -3.26 28.56
C ASP A 126 21.02 -3.41 30.10
N ASN A 127 19.95 -3.99 30.64
CA ASN A 127 19.69 -4.04 32.08
C ASN A 127 19.67 -2.66 32.77
N ARG A 128 19.24 -1.62 32.04
CA ARG A 128 19.17 -0.23 32.52
C ARG A 128 17.73 0.28 32.70
N GLY A 129 16.72 -0.57 32.52
CA GLY A 129 15.32 -0.17 32.51
C GLY A 129 14.94 0.70 31.31
N GLU A 130 15.76 0.69 30.26
CA GLU A 130 15.51 1.46 29.03
C GLU A 130 14.49 0.73 28.15
N LEU A 131 13.66 1.50 27.45
CA LEU A 131 12.69 0.96 26.52
C LEU A 131 13.32 0.85 25.14
N LEU A 132 13.38 -0.36 24.61
CA LEU A 132 13.79 -0.64 23.25
C LEU A 132 12.56 -0.97 22.39
N LEU A 133 12.41 -0.21 21.33
CA LEU A 133 11.36 -0.32 20.33
C LEU A 133 11.96 -0.79 18.99
N SER A 134 11.17 -1.51 18.21
CA SER A 134 11.49 -1.87 16.84
C SER A 134 10.39 -1.37 15.91
N HIS A 135 10.79 -0.76 14.79
CA HIS A 135 9.91 -0.43 13.68
C HIS A 135 9.93 -1.56 12.66
N ASP A 136 8.77 -2.14 12.36
CA ASP A 136 8.60 -3.04 11.22
C ASP A 136 8.66 -2.23 9.91
N HIS A 137 9.86 -2.15 9.33
CA HIS A 137 10.13 -1.30 8.18
C HIS A 137 9.68 -2.00 6.90
N HIS A 138 8.49 -1.63 6.43
CA HIS A 138 7.94 -2.08 5.14
C HIS A 138 8.37 -1.17 3.97
N GLY A 139 9.64 -0.76 3.93
CA GLY A 139 10.20 0.05 2.85
C GLY A 139 9.90 1.55 2.92
N VAL A 140 9.21 2.01 3.97
CA VAL A 140 8.89 3.43 4.20
C VAL A 140 9.61 3.92 5.44
N ASP A 141 10.46 4.94 5.26
CA ASP A 141 11.19 5.57 6.36
C ASP A 141 10.26 6.43 7.23
N LEU A 142 10.54 6.45 8.53
CA LEU A 142 9.86 7.35 9.46
C LEU A 142 10.31 8.80 9.25
N LYS A 143 9.40 9.75 9.44
CA LYS A 143 9.75 11.17 9.49
C LYS A 143 10.56 11.45 10.77
N LEU A 144 11.86 11.71 10.62
CA LEU A 144 12.79 11.87 11.74
C LEU A 144 12.39 13.00 12.71
N GLU A 145 11.85 14.08 12.19
CA GLU A 145 11.29 15.19 12.97
C GLU A 145 10.17 14.72 13.93
N TRP A 146 9.29 13.83 13.48
CA TRP A 146 8.21 13.28 14.31
C TRP A 146 8.74 12.24 15.28
N VAL A 147 9.65 11.36 14.84
CA VAL A 147 10.28 10.36 15.71
C VAL A 147 10.90 11.03 16.94
N ARG A 148 11.62 12.15 16.73
CA ARG A 148 12.23 12.89 17.84
C ARG A 148 11.20 13.34 18.88
N GLU A 149 10.06 13.87 18.45
CA GLU A 149 9.01 14.33 19.37
C GLU A 149 8.26 13.15 20.02
N VAL A 150 8.05 12.05 19.30
CA VAL A 150 7.45 10.82 19.83
C VAL A 150 8.34 10.20 20.91
N LEU A 151 9.66 10.09 20.69
CA LEU A 151 10.57 9.54 21.70
C LEU A 151 10.63 10.42 22.97
N LYS A 152 10.56 11.75 22.83
CA LYS A 152 10.41 12.66 23.98
C LYS A 152 9.11 12.40 24.74
N ALA A 153 7.99 12.23 24.03
CA ALA A 153 6.71 11.95 24.65
C ALA A 153 6.70 10.60 25.37
N LEU A 154 7.27 9.56 24.76
CA LEU A 154 7.42 8.25 25.37
C LEU A 154 8.30 8.29 26.62
N TYR A 155 9.41 9.03 26.59
CA TYR A 155 10.25 9.25 27.78
C TYR A 155 9.46 9.90 28.93
N ARG A 156 8.54 10.83 28.67
CA ARG A 156 7.71 11.43 29.73
C ARG A 156 6.82 10.41 30.45
N VAL A 157 6.43 9.34 29.77
CA VAL A 157 5.63 8.27 30.37
C VAL A 157 6.52 7.19 30.98
N TRP A 158 7.56 6.78 30.26
CA TRP A 158 8.46 5.69 30.66
C TRP A 158 9.49 6.10 31.73
N GLN A 159 9.83 7.39 31.83
CA GLN A 159 10.78 7.99 32.77
C GLN A 159 12.23 7.48 32.65
N ARG A 160 12.55 6.73 31.61
CA ARG A 160 13.88 6.21 31.27
C ARG A 160 14.14 6.39 29.77
N PRO A 161 15.40 6.36 29.32
CA PRO A 161 15.74 6.46 27.90
C PRO A 161 14.93 5.50 27.02
N VAL A 162 14.58 5.98 25.83
CA VAL A 162 13.85 5.21 24.81
C VAL A 162 14.69 5.16 23.54
N GLU A 163 14.97 3.95 23.05
CA GLU A 163 15.68 3.69 21.80
C GLU A 163 14.72 3.02 20.80
N LEU A 164 14.71 3.49 19.55
CA LEU A 164 13.95 2.92 18.44
C LEU A 164 14.92 2.41 17.38
N HIS A 165 14.85 1.12 17.07
CA HIS A 165 15.53 0.50 15.96
C HIS A 165 14.67 0.61 14.70
N THR A 166 15.25 1.16 13.64
CA THR A 166 14.58 1.33 12.35
C THR A 166 15.59 1.39 11.20
N VAL A 167 15.13 1.66 9.98
CA VAL A 167 15.97 1.89 8.80
C VAL A 167 15.80 3.34 8.37
N VAL A 168 16.93 4.02 8.14
CA VAL A 168 16.98 5.39 7.61
C VAL A 168 17.89 5.38 6.40
N GLU A 169 17.39 5.81 5.24
CA GLU A 169 18.14 5.82 3.98
C GLU A 169 18.80 4.46 3.68
N LYS A 170 18.05 3.36 3.89
CA LYS A 170 18.50 1.96 3.72
C LYS A 170 19.57 1.50 4.72
N LYS A 171 19.85 2.26 5.77
CA LYS A 171 20.81 1.90 6.81
C LYS A 171 20.09 1.60 8.13
N PRO A 172 20.27 0.39 8.71
CA PRO A 172 19.84 0.11 10.07
C PRO A 172 20.37 1.18 11.03
N SER A 173 19.46 1.76 11.80
CA SER A 173 19.73 2.93 12.65
C SER A 173 18.99 2.79 13.96
N ALA A 174 19.64 3.21 15.04
CA ALA A 174 19.04 3.35 16.35
C ALA A 174 18.90 4.84 16.69
N LEU A 175 17.67 5.22 16.97
CA LEU A 175 17.25 6.59 17.29
C LEU A 175 16.91 6.62 18.78
N ARG A 176 17.65 7.39 19.57
CA ARG A 176 17.55 7.36 21.04
C ARG A 176 17.29 8.74 21.61
N TRP A 177 16.40 8.80 22.59
CA TRP A 177 16.22 9.96 23.47
C TRP A 177 16.56 9.57 24.91
N ASP A 178 17.53 10.25 25.53
CA ASP A 178 18.02 9.94 26.88
C ASP A 178 17.37 10.78 28.00
N GLY A 179 16.49 11.71 27.64
CA GLY A 179 15.90 12.70 28.56
C GLY A 179 16.38 14.13 28.29
N SER A 180 17.53 14.28 27.63
CA SER A 180 18.18 15.57 27.37
C SER A 180 18.56 15.76 25.90
N ALA A 181 19.06 14.70 25.26
CA ALA A 181 19.61 14.71 23.92
C ALA A 181 18.96 13.64 23.04
N TYR A 182 18.85 13.96 21.75
CA TYR A 182 18.49 13.02 20.70
C TYR A 182 19.77 12.55 20.01
N ASN A 183 19.96 11.23 19.93
CA ASN A 183 21.12 10.62 19.32
C ASN A 183 20.68 9.66 18.21
N GLN A 184 21.40 9.66 17.09
CA GLN A 184 21.22 8.71 16.00
C GLN A 184 22.54 7.98 15.77
N LYS A 185 22.52 6.65 15.88
CA LYS A 185 23.66 5.78 15.60
C LYS A 185 23.29 4.78 14.51
N ALA A 186 24.20 4.46 13.61
CA ALA A 186 24.02 3.31 12.72
C ALA A 186 24.10 2.03 13.56
N LEU A 187 23.19 1.09 13.34
CA LEU A 187 23.31 -0.25 13.87
C LEU A 187 24.30 -1.02 12.98
N GLY A 188 25.30 -1.65 13.62
CA GLY A 188 26.22 -2.54 12.91
C GLY A 188 25.45 -3.68 12.22
N LYS A 189 26.01 -4.18 11.12
CA LYS A 189 25.53 -5.43 10.52
C LYS A 189 25.72 -6.60 11.46
#